data_AF-A0A6B3HQ78-F1
#
_entry.id   AF-A0A6B3HQ78-F1
#
_cell.length_a   1.000
_cell.length_b   1.000
_cell.length_c   1.000
_cell.angle_alpha   90.00
_cell.angle_beta   90.00
_cell.angle_gamma   90.00
#
_symmetry.space_group_name_H-M   'P 1'
#
loop_
_entity.id
_entity.type
_entity.pdbx_description
1 polymer ?
#
loop_
_entity_poly.entity_id
_entity_poly.type
_entity_poly.pdbx_seq_one_letter_code
_entity_poly.pdbx_strand_id
1 'polypeptide(L)'
;PRLAPRIAAARSALLIPLMGGVNAASTLASLLPVGLYLLSRPGGPRKRALLLWWIPGVILATAWWIVPLLLLGTFGENFMPYVESSYTTTTTMSATEVLRGAGNWVGYLNFGEAWLPAGWTVATATVTILGSALAAALGLAGLARRDLPERRWLVLTVLSVALITLAGYGGALGGLFHGTVQGWLDGWLVPFRNIYKFQTGLGLALALGVAHIAAVASLRAQRDERVPVRARRLAPVIA
;
A
#
# COMPACT_ATOMS: atom_id res chain seq x y z
N PRO A 1 21.19 -9.22 15.72
CA PRO A 1 20.97 -10.68 15.82
C PRO A 1 19.91 -11.18 14.81
N ARG A 2 20.23 -12.19 13.99
CA ARG A 2 19.25 -12.78 13.06
C ARG A 2 18.28 -13.66 13.86
N LEU A 3 17.01 -13.26 13.95
CA LEU A 3 15.96 -14.06 14.61
C LEU A 3 15.87 -15.45 13.97
N ALA A 4 15.57 -16.47 14.80
CA ALA A 4 15.22 -17.80 14.32
C ALA A 4 13.96 -17.73 13.43
N PRO A 5 13.86 -18.50 12.33
CA PRO A 5 12.72 -18.43 11.41
C PRO A 5 11.37 -18.59 12.10
N ARG A 6 11.26 -19.52 13.07
CA ARG A 6 10.06 -19.72 13.89
C ARG A 6 9.63 -18.46 14.63
N ILE A 7 10.57 -17.77 15.30
CA ILE A 7 10.27 -16.57 16.08
C ILE A 7 9.87 -15.41 15.17
N ALA A 8 10.56 -15.25 14.05
CA ALA A 8 10.22 -14.22 13.06
C ALA A 8 8.82 -14.46 12.45
N ALA A 9 8.53 -15.70 12.07
CA ALA A 9 7.23 -16.10 11.54
C ALA A 9 6.10 -15.88 12.57
N ALA A 10 6.29 -16.33 13.81
CA ALA A 10 5.30 -16.16 14.88
C ALA A 10 5.03 -14.68 15.16
N ARG A 11 6.07 -13.83 15.29
CA ARG A 11 5.90 -12.39 15.50
C ARG A 11 5.13 -11.72 14.37
N SER A 12 5.42 -12.09 13.11
CA SER A 12 4.68 -11.56 11.97
C SER A 12 3.22 -12.01 11.96
N ALA A 13 2.96 -13.30 12.22
CA ALA A 13 1.61 -13.84 12.24
C ALA A 13 0.76 -13.26 13.38
N LEU A 14 1.36 -13.00 14.55
CA LEU A 14 0.68 -12.41 15.71
C LEU A 14 0.20 -10.96 15.50
N LEU A 15 0.69 -10.25 14.47
CA LEU A 15 0.17 -8.93 14.11
C LEU A 15 -1.13 -9.01 13.32
N ILE A 16 -1.41 -10.12 12.65
CA ILE A 16 -2.56 -10.25 11.74
C ILE A 16 -3.91 -10.18 12.48
N PRO A 17 -4.11 -10.81 13.66
CA PRO A 17 -5.35 -10.67 14.41
C PRO A 17 -5.65 -9.21 14.78
N LEU A 18 -4.60 -8.40 15.00
CA LEU A 18 -4.73 -6.98 15.35
C LEU A 18 -5.18 -6.11 14.17
N MET A 19 -5.09 -6.61 12.93
CA MET A 19 -5.61 -5.91 11.74
C MET A 19 -7.15 -5.99 11.65
N GLY A 20 -7.76 -6.94 12.38
CA GLY A 20 -9.19 -7.19 12.35
C GLY A 20 -9.66 -8.10 11.19
N GLY A 21 -10.88 -8.62 11.34
CA GLY A 21 -11.56 -9.50 10.39
C GLY A 21 -12.80 -8.88 9.72
N VAL A 22 -13.04 -7.58 9.92
CA VAL A 22 -14.24 -6.88 9.40
C VAL A 22 -14.27 -6.90 7.88
N ASN A 23 -13.11 -6.80 7.23
CA ASN A 23 -12.97 -6.90 5.79
C ASN A 23 -11.77 -7.77 5.43
N ALA A 24 -12.03 -9.06 5.22
CA ALA A 24 -11.03 -10.06 4.86
C ALA A 24 -10.18 -9.64 3.65
N ALA A 25 -10.82 -9.06 2.63
CA ALA A 25 -10.11 -8.60 1.43
C ALA A 25 -9.14 -7.44 1.74
N SER A 26 -9.46 -6.56 2.69
CA SER A 26 -8.54 -5.50 3.13
C SER A 26 -7.31 -6.06 3.84
N THR A 27 -7.52 -7.07 4.70
CA THR A 27 -6.43 -7.78 5.38
C THR A 27 -5.52 -8.48 4.38
N LEU A 28 -6.11 -9.22 3.42
CA LEU A 28 -5.35 -9.88 2.34
C LEU A 28 -4.61 -8.88 1.44
N ALA A 29 -5.25 -7.78 1.05
CA ALA A 29 -4.62 -6.74 0.24
C ALA A 29 -3.40 -6.12 0.95
N SER A 30 -3.48 -5.95 2.27
CA SER A 30 -2.36 -5.43 3.08
C SER A 30 -1.22 -6.43 3.27
N LEU A 31 -1.46 -7.72 3.01
CA LEU A 31 -0.41 -8.76 2.99
C LEU A 31 0.30 -8.85 1.63
N LEU A 32 -0.17 -8.16 0.58
CA LEU A 32 0.47 -8.16 -0.74
C LEU A 32 1.97 -7.80 -0.68
N PRO A 33 2.41 -6.72 0.01
CA PRO A 33 3.83 -6.40 0.11
C PRO A 33 4.64 -7.50 0.81
N VAL A 34 4.04 -8.19 1.79
CA VAL A 34 4.67 -9.32 2.51
C VAL A 34 4.86 -10.50 1.56
N GLY A 35 3.83 -10.84 0.79
CA GLY A 35 3.91 -11.89 -0.24
C GLY A 35 5.00 -11.58 -1.28
N LEU A 36 4.99 -10.37 -1.84
CA LEU A 36 6.01 -9.90 -2.79
C LEU A 36 7.42 -9.91 -2.17
N TYR A 37 7.53 -9.53 -0.90
CA TYR A 37 8.80 -9.58 -0.17
C TYR A 37 9.32 -11.02 -0.13
N LEU A 38 8.50 -11.98 0.30
CA LEU A 38 8.89 -13.38 0.38
C LEU A 38 9.22 -13.97 -1.00
N LEU A 39 8.45 -13.64 -2.03
CA LEU A 39 8.68 -14.12 -3.40
C LEU A 39 9.98 -13.57 -3.99
N SER A 40 10.29 -12.30 -3.75
CA SER A 40 11.51 -11.63 -4.28
C SER A 40 12.84 -12.13 -3.68
N ARG A 41 12.82 -12.84 -2.55
CA ARG A 41 14.04 -13.33 -1.91
C ARG A 41 14.56 -14.63 -2.53
N PRO A 42 15.89 -14.80 -2.63
CA PRO A 42 16.50 -16.05 -3.05
C PRO A 42 15.94 -17.25 -2.28
N GLY A 43 15.82 -18.36 -2.99
CA GLY A 43 15.47 -19.64 -2.38
C GLY A 43 16.49 -20.05 -1.32
N GLY A 44 16.06 -20.87 -0.37
CA GLY A 44 16.98 -21.46 0.60
C GLY A 44 16.27 -22.05 1.83
N PRO A 45 17.02 -22.78 2.68
CA PRO A 45 16.47 -23.44 3.86
C PRO A 45 15.76 -22.45 4.80
N ARG A 46 16.30 -21.23 4.94
CA ARG A 46 15.71 -20.18 5.78
C ARG A 46 14.34 -19.71 5.25
N LYS A 47 14.21 -19.50 3.94
CA LYS A 47 12.94 -19.10 3.31
C LYS A 47 11.88 -20.19 3.48
N ARG A 48 12.27 -21.45 3.22
CA ARG A 48 11.39 -22.62 3.41
C ARG A 48 10.94 -22.76 4.87
N ALA A 49 11.87 -22.66 5.82
CA ALA A 49 11.55 -22.70 7.23
C ALA A 49 10.63 -21.54 7.65
N LEU A 50 10.87 -20.33 7.16
CA LEU A 50 10.00 -19.18 7.44
C LEU A 50 8.58 -19.44 6.92
N LEU A 51 8.43 -19.89 5.66
CA LEU A 51 7.13 -20.21 5.07
C LEU A 51 6.42 -21.35 5.81
N LEU A 52 7.15 -22.39 6.20
CA LEU A 52 6.61 -23.54 6.94
C LEU A 52 6.02 -23.13 8.29
N TRP A 53 6.60 -22.13 8.96
CA TRP A 53 6.05 -21.61 10.22
C TRP A 53 5.03 -20.49 10.02
N TRP A 54 5.21 -19.68 8.98
CA TRP A 54 4.39 -18.50 8.74
C TRP A 54 3.02 -18.87 8.17
N ILE A 55 2.95 -19.78 7.20
CA ILE A 55 1.67 -20.17 6.58
C ILE A 55 0.68 -20.74 7.62
N PRO A 56 1.06 -21.73 8.47
CA PRO A 56 0.16 -22.20 9.53
C PRO A 56 -0.17 -21.09 10.55
N GLY A 57 0.80 -20.22 10.86
CA GLY A 57 0.57 -19.09 11.76
C GLY A 57 -0.48 -18.11 11.23
N VAL A 58 -0.43 -17.78 9.94
CA VAL A 58 -1.43 -16.93 9.27
C VAL A 58 -2.79 -17.61 9.26
N ILE A 59 -2.85 -18.91 8.92
CA ILE A 59 -4.10 -19.68 8.93
C ILE A 59 -4.73 -19.64 10.32
N LEU A 60 -3.97 -19.93 11.37
CA LEU A 60 -4.47 -19.89 12.74
C LEU A 60 -4.90 -18.47 13.16
N ALA A 61 -4.10 -17.45 12.82
CA ALA A 61 -4.38 -16.06 13.12
C ALA A 61 -5.67 -15.53 12.45
N THR A 62 -6.06 -16.13 11.32
CA THR A 62 -7.21 -15.71 10.51
C THR A 62 -8.41 -16.65 10.63
N ALA A 63 -8.24 -17.83 11.22
CA ALA A 63 -9.28 -18.87 11.33
C ALA A 63 -10.57 -18.36 11.98
N TRP A 64 -10.46 -17.50 13.01
CA TRP A 64 -11.61 -16.98 13.75
C TRP A 64 -12.58 -16.15 12.90
N TRP A 65 -12.11 -15.54 11.80
CA TRP A 65 -12.98 -14.82 10.85
C TRP A 65 -13.12 -15.53 9.50
N ILE A 66 -12.12 -16.31 9.05
CA ILE A 66 -12.22 -17.08 7.80
C ILE A 66 -13.35 -18.11 7.89
N VAL A 67 -13.45 -18.84 9.01
CA VAL A 67 -14.47 -19.89 9.14
C VAL A 67 -15.90 -19.30 9.09
N PRO A 68 -16.24 -18.27 9.88
CA PRO A 68 -17.53 -17.58 9.73
C PRO A 68 -17.75 -16.99 8.33
N LEU A 69 -16.70 -16.45 7.69
CA LEU A 69 -16.80 -15.89 6.34
C LEU A 69 -17.15 -16.95 5.29
N LEU A 70 -16.56 -18.15 5.40
CA LEU A 70 -16.88 -19.28 4.52
C LEU A 70 -18.31 -19.76 4.74
N LEU A 71 -18.76 -19.85 6.01
CA LEU A 71 -20.15 -20.17 6.34
C LEU A 71 -21.12 -19.13 5.79
N LEU A 72 -20.77 -17.84 5.89
CA LEU A 72 -21.56 -16.75 5.31
C LEU A 72 -21.60 -16.87 3.77
N GLY A 73 -20.50 -17.25 3.13
CA GLY A 73 -20.47 -17.47 1.68
C GLY A 73 -21.35 -18.63 1.21
N THR A 74 -21.59 -19.65 2.05
CA THR A 74 -22.41 -20.82 1.69
C THR A 74 -23.86 -20.70 2.13
N PHE A 75 -24.13 -20.08 3.29
CA PHE A 75 -25.46 -20.05 3.92
C PHE A 75 -26.05 -18.64 4.03
N GLY A 76 -25.23 -17.60 3.82
CA GLY A 76 -25.66 -16.21 3.92
C GLY A 76 -26.36 -15.71 2.67
N GLU A 77 -27.12 -14.62 2.85
CA GLU A 77 -27.74 -13.90 1.75
C GLU A 77 -26.69 -13.12 0.96
N ASN A 78 -26.78 -13.15 -0.37
CA ASN A 78 -25.83 -12.43 -1.22
C ASN A 78 -26.24 -10.96 -1.35
N PHE A 79 -25.74 -10.12 -0.44
CA PHE A 79 -25.97 -8.68 -0.47
C PHE A 79 -24.99 -7.90 -1.36
N MET A 80 -23.94 -8.53 -1.89
CA MET A 80 -22.89 -7.87 -2.69
C MET A 80 -23.42 -7.05 -3.89
N PRO A 81 -24.51 -7.44 -4.59
CA PRO A 81 -25.08 -6.62 -5.66
C PRO A 81 -25.65 -5.27 -5.20
N TYR A 82 -25.97 -5.11 -3.92
CA TYR A 82 -26.67 -3.94 -3.39
C TYR A 82 -25.78 -2.94 -2.64
N VAL A 83 -24.50 -3.26 -2.44
CA VAL A 83 -23.58 -2.42 -1.64
C VAL A 83 -22.80 -1.44 -2.51
N GLU A 84 -22.18 -1.93 -3.59
CA GLU A 84 -21.26 -1.14 -4.42
C GLU A 84 -21.11 -1.78 -5.80
N SER A 85 -20.74 -0.99 -6.82
CA SER A 85 -20.43 -1.50 -8.18
C SER A 85 -18.95 -1.31 -8.51
N SER A 86 -18.41 -2.14 -9.41
CA SER A 86 -17.03 -1.94 -9.89
C SER A 86 -16.83 -0.56 -10.52
N TYR A 87 -17.85 -0.01 -11.17
CA TYR A 87 -17.85 1.35 -11.69
C TYR A 87 -17.61 2.37 -10.57
N THR A 88 -18.39 2.30 -9.49
CA THR A 88 -18.28 3.23 -8.35
C THR A 88 -16.92 3.13 -7.66
N THR A 89 -16.40 1.91 -7.44
CA THR A 89 -15.14 1.72 -6.71
C THR A 89 -13.91 2.06 -7.54
N THR A 90 -14.02 1.99 -8.87
CA THR A 90 -12.90 2.27 -9.78
C THR A 90 -12.86 3.72 -10.25
N THR A 91 -14.00 4.41 -10.34
CA THR A 91 -14.07 5.80 -10.88
C THR A 91 -13.29 6.82 -10.05
N THR A 92 -13.12 6.59 -8.75
CA THR A 92 -12.34 7.46 -7.86
C THR A 92 -10.86 7.12 -7.83
N MET A 93 -10.42 6.17 -8.67
CA MET A 93 -9.08 5.60 -8.62
C MET A 93 -8.17 6.06 -9.76
N SER A 94 -8.22 7.36 -10.07
CA SER A 94 -7.26 7.96 -11.00
C SER A 94 -5.82 7.86 -10.47
N ALA A 95 -4.82 7.96 -11.35
CA ALA A 95 -3.41 7.91 -10.95
C ALA A 95 -3.05 8.94 -9.86
N THR A 96 -3.65 10.13 -9.94
CA THR A 96 -3.45 11.17 -8.92
C THR A 96 -4.01 10.76 -7.56
N GLU A 97 -5.22 10.20 -7.53
CA GLU A 97 -5.89 9.76 -6.31
C GLU A 97 -5.24 8.53 -5.68
N VAL A 98 -4.72 7.62 -6.52
CA VAL A 98 -3.89 6.50 -6.08
C VAL A 98 -2.67 7.00 -5.30
N LEU A 99 -1.93 7.96 -5.88
CA LEU A 99 -0.73 8.53 -5.25
C LEU A 99 -1.04 9.32 -3.98
N ARG A 100 -2.13 10.10 -3.97
CA ARG A 100 -2.54 10.88 -2.80
C ARG A 100 -3.10 10.04 -1.65
N GLY A 101 -3.45 8.77 -1.89
CA GLY A 101 -4.15 7.96 -0.89
C GLY A 101 -5.65 8.28 -0.78
N ALA A 102 -6.22 8.88 -1.82
CA ALA A 102 -7.56 9.46 -1.82
C ALA A 102 -8.55 8.66 -2.73
N GLY A 103 -8.25 7.38 -2.90
CA GLY A 103 -8.99 6.47 -3.78
C GLY A 103 -10.28 5.89 -3.21
N ASN A 104 -10.52 6.04 -1.91
CA ASN A 104 -11.71 5.52 -1.24
C ASN A 104 -12.97 6.25 -1.73
N TRP A 105 -13.76 5.58 -2.57
CA TRP A 105 -14.97 6.12 -3.20
C TRP A 105 -16.02 6.63 -2.19
N VAL A 106 -16.07 6.03 -1.00
CA VAL A 106 -17.00 6.46 0.07
C VAL A 106 -16.72 7.90 0.51
N GLY A 107 -15.47 8.36 0.39
CA GLY A 107 -15.09 9.75 0.67
C GLY A 107 -15.70 10.77 -0.28
N TYR A 108 -16.22 10.35 -1.44
CA TYR A 108 -16.83 11.21 -2.45
C TYR A 108 -18.36 11.26 -2.35
N LEU A 109 -18.97 10.48 -1.46
CA LEU A 109 -20.41 10.49 -1.25
C LEU A 109 -20.85 11.75 -0.47
N ASN A 110 -21.75 12.51 -1.07
CA ASN A 110 -22.35 13.70 -0.47
C ASN A 110 -23.85 13.75 -0.80
N PHE A 111 -24.68 13.67 0.24
CA PHE A 111 -26.15 13.65 0.15
C PHE A 111 -26.75 14.88 0.84
N GLY A 112 -26.20 16.06 0.56
CA GLY A 112 -26.47 17.31 1.29
C GLY A 112 -25.45 17.56 2.40
N GLU A 113 -24.91 16.48 2.97
CA GLU A 113 -23.74 16.48 3.84
C GLU A 113 -22.76 15.38 3.41
N ALA A 114 -21.48 15.56 3.74
CA ALA A 114 -20.45 14.58 3.47
C ALA A 114 -20.69 13.30 4.28
N TRP A 115 -20.88 12.17 3.61
CA TRP A 115 -21.13 10.88 4.26
C TRP A 115 -19.95 10.45 5.16
N LEU A 116 -18.72 10.70 4.68
CA LEU A 116 -17.50 10.50 5.44
C LEU A 116 -16.71 11.81 5.50
N PRO A 117 -16.89 12.65 6.54
CA PRO A 117 -16.30 14.00 6.59
C PRO A 117 -14.78 14.04 6.37
N ALA A 118 -14.04 13.09 6.96
CA ALA A 118 -12.60 12.99 6.76
C ALA A 118 -12.21 12.57 5.34
N GLY A 119 -12.95 11.62 4.75
CA GLY A 119 -12.75 11.20 3.36
C GLY A 119 -13.04 12.34 2.37
N TRP A 120 -14.11 13.08 2.62
CA TRP A 120 -14.46 14.28 1.86
C TRP A 120 -13.38 15.36 1.95
N THR A 121 -12.82 15.57 3.14
CA THR A 121 -11.70 16.51 3.36
C THR A 121 -10.46 16.09 2.56
N VAL A 122 -10.15 14.79 2.51
CA VAL A 122 -9.03 14.25 1.71
C VAL A 122 -9.25 14.42 0.21
N ALA A 123 -10.50 14.30 -0.23
CA ALA A 123 -10.89 14.45 -1.63
C ALA A 123 -10.96 15.92 -2.09
N THR A 124 -11.43 16.83 -1.24
CA THR A 124 -11.85 18.18 -1.68
C THR A 124 -11.08 19.34 -1.06
N ALA A 125 -10.49 19.19 0.12
CA ALA A 125 -9.85 20.31 0.80
C ALA A 125 -8.46 20.61 0.20
N THR A 126 -8.27 21.84 -0.27
CA THR A 126 -7.04 22.29 -0.95
C THR A 126 -5.77 21.98 -0.17
N VAL A 127 -5.76 22.23 1.14
CA VAL A 127 -4.59 21.99 1.99
C VAL A 127 -4.25 20.50 2.03
N THR A 128 -5.25 19.63 2.17
CA THR A 128 -5.07 18.18 2.20
C THR A 128 -4.61 17.63 0.85
N ILE A 129 -5.16 18.16 -0.25
CA ILE A 129 -4.73 17.82 -1.61
C ILE A 129 -3.26 18.18 -1.83
N LEU A 130 -2.86 19.42 -1.54
CA LEU A 130 -1.48 19.88 -1.71
C LEU A 130 -0.51 19.12 -0.78
N GLY A 131 -0.90 18.91 0.47
CA GLY A 131 -0.10 18.18 1.45
C GLY A 131 0.12 16.71 1.06
N SER A 132 -0.96 16.02 0.66
CA SER A 132 -0.88 14.62 0.18
C SER A 132 -0.08 14.50 -1.12
N ALA A 133 -0.24 15.43 -2.06
CA ALA A 133 0.53 15.47 -3.30
C ALA A 133 2.02 15.70 -3.03
N LEU A 134 2.37 16.61 -2.13
CA LEU A 134 3.76 16.85 -1.70
C LEU A 134 4.35 15.60 -1.03
N ALA A 135 3.60 14.96 -0.11
CA ALA A 135 4.04 13.74 0.55
C ALA A 135 4.29 12.60 -0.46
N ALA A 136 3.39 12.43 -1.43
CA ALA A 136 3.56 11.48 -2.51
C ALA A 136 4.79 11.79 -3.38
N ALA A 137 5.00 13.07 -3.74
CA ALA A 137 6.16 13.50 -4.51
C ALA A 137 7.48 13.22 -3.78
N LEU A 138 7.55 13.50 -2.46
CA LEU A 138 8.70 13.16 -1.63
C LEU A 138 8.91 11.64 -1.53
N GLY A 139 7.84 10.87 -1.36
CA GLY A 139 7.90 9.41 -1.34
C GLY A 139 8.45 8.84 -2.64
N LEU A 140 7.95 9.31 -3.79
CA LEU A 140 8.45 8.94 -5.11
C LEU A 140 9.90 9.37 -5.32
N ALA A 141 10.26 10.58 -4.91
CA ALA A 141 11.65 11.05 -4.97
C ALA A 141 12.58 10.16 -4.15
N GLY A 142 12.13 9.64 -3.00
CA GLY A 142 12.88 8.69 -2.18
C GLY A 142 13.04 7.34 -2.86
N LEU A 143 11.97 6.81 -3.44
CA LEU A 143 11.96 5.57 -4.23
C LEU A 143 12.84 5.64 -5.48
N ALA A 144 12.97 6.83 -6.08
CA ALA A 144 13.83 7.05 -7.23
C ALA A 144 15.32 6.97 -6.89
N ARG A 145 15.71 7.13 -5.62
CA ARG A 145 17.12 7.10 -5.22
C ARG A 145 17.71 5.70 -5.32
N ARG A 146 18.91 5.61 -5.89
CA ARG A 146 19.67 4.35 -6.06
C ARG A 146 20.17 3.72 -4.76
N ASP A 147 20.32 4.53 -3.70
CA ASP A 147 20.83 4.11 -2.39
C ASP A 147 19.74 3.65 -1.42
N LEU A 148 18.48 3.59 -1.88
CA LEU A 148 17.37 3.13 -1.06
C LEU A 148 17.49 1.61 -0.78
N PRO A 149 17.51 1.21 0.50
CA PRO A 149 17.49 -0.21 0.86
C PRO A 149 16.24 -0.90 0.32
N GLU A 150 16.39 -2.13 -0.18
CA GLU A 150 15.28 -2.94 -0.68
C GLU A 150 14.46 -2.30 -1.82
N ARG A 151 15.06 -1.37 -2.56
CA ARG A 151 14.41 -0.64 -3.66
C ARG A 151 13.68 -1.53 -4.65
N ARG A 152 14.26 -2.67 -5.05
CA ARG A 152 13.62 -3.58 -6.03
C ARG A 152 12.27 -4.11 -5.52
N TRP A 153 12.20 -4.47 -4.25
CA TRP A 153 10.96 -4.94 -3.63
C TRP A 153 9.94 -3.80 -3.48
N LEU A 154 10.38 -2.60 -3.10
CA LEU A 154 9.51 -1.43 -3.01
C LEU A 154 8.93 -1.04 -4.37
N VAL A 155 9.76 -1.00 -5.40
CA VAL A 155 9.32 -0.73 -6.78
C VAL A 155 8.37 -1.81 -7.27
N LEU A 156 8.67 -3.10 -7.02
CA LEU A 156 7.75 -4.20 -7.33
C LEU A 156 6.40 -4.00 -6.64
N THR A 157 6.40 -3.62 -5.37
CA THR A 157 5.16 -3.34 -4.61
C THR A 157 4.37 -2.19 -5.23
N VAL A 158 5.03 -1.07 -5.56
CA VAL A 158 4.37 0.07 -6.21
C VAL A 158 3.79 -0.31 -7.56
N LEU A 159 4.55 -1.03 -8.40
CA LEU A 159 4.08 -1.45 -9.72
C LEU A 159 2.91 -2.43 -9.63
N SER A 160 2.96 -3.39 -8.70
CA SER A 160 1.86 -4.33 -8.47
C SER A 160 0.60 -3.62 -7.96
N VAL A 161 0.73 -2.70 -6.99
CA VAL A 161 -0.41 -1.93 -6.49
C VAL A 161 -0.97 -1.05 -7.61
N ALA A 162 -0.13 -0.30 -8.32
CA ALA A 162 -0.56 0.54 -9.43
C ALA A 162 -1.28 -0.26 -10.51
N LEU A 163 -0.76 -1.43 -10.89
CA LEU A 163 -1.43 -2.31 -11.85
C LEU A 163 -2.82 -2.70 -11.36
N ILE A 164 -2.97 -3.14 -10.10
CA ILE A 164 -4.25 -3.57 -9.55
C ILE A 164 -5.24 -2.39 -9.45
N THR A 165 -4.79 -1.24 -8.95
CA THR A 165 -5.68 -0.10 -8.66
C THR A 165 -6.02 0.72 -9.89
N LEU A 166 -5.17 0.75 -10.91
CA LEU A 166 -5.41 1.56 -12.11
C LEU A 166 -6.10 0.76 -13.22
N ALA A 167 -6.01 -0.57 -13.19
CA ALA A 167 -6.52 -1.41 -14.27
C ALA A 167 -8.03 -1.25 -14.53
N GLY A 168 -8.83 -0.99 -13.49
CA GLY A 168 -10.27 -0.78 -13.60
C GLY A 168 -10.69 0.67 -13.82
N TYR A 169 -9.77 1.65 -13.80
CA TYR A 169 -10.10 3.06 -13.94
C TYR A 169 -10.44 3.38 -15.40
N GLY A 170 -11.68 3.78 -15.66
CA GLY A 170 -12.19 4.13 -16.99
C GLY A 170 -12.33 5.64 -17.27
N GLY A 171 -11.78 6.49 -16.41
CA GLY A 171 -11.85 7.95 -16.59
C GLY A 171 -10.84 8.50 -17.61
N ALA A 172 -10.54 9.79 -17.52
CA ALA A 172 -9.53 10.42 -18.38
C ALA A 172 -8.16 9.77 -18.17
N LEU A 173 -7.50 9.33 -19.26
CA LEU A 173 -6.27 8.53 -19.22
C LEU A 173 -6.44 7.16 -18.52
N GLY A 174 -7.66 6.61 -18.54
CA GLY A 174 -7.98 5.28 -18.02
C GLY A 174 -7.37 4.14 -18.82
N GLY A 175 -7.42 2.93 -18.25
CA GLY A 175 -6.87 1.73 -18.88
C GLY A 175 -7.70 1.29 -20.09
N LEU A 176 -7.04 0.89 -21.19
CA LEU A 176 -7.71 0.42 -22.42
C LEU A 176 -8.68 -0.75 -22.19
N PHE A 177 -8.41 -1.58 -21.19
CA PHE A 177 -9.21 -2.78 -20.86
C PHE A 177 -10.01 -2.61 -19.56
N HIS A 178 -10.31 -1.37 -19.14
CA HIS A 178 -10.97 -1.10 -17.86
C HIS A 178 -12.32 -1.84 -17.71
N GLY A 179 -13.11 -1.94 -18.79
CA GLY A 179 -14.40 -2.64 -18.77
C GLY A 179 -14.26 -4.14 -18.52
N THR A 180 -13.21 -4.78 -19.05
CA THR A 180 -12.92 -6.19 -18.79
C THR A 180 -12.55 -6.41 -17.32
N VAL A 181 -11.72 -5.53 -16.77
CA VAL A 181 -11.29 -5.58 -15.36
C VAL A 181 -12.49 -5.34 -14.43
N GLN A 182 -13.35 -4.36 -14.75
CA GLN A 182 -14.61 -4.12 -14.06
C GLN A 182 -15.52 -5.35 -14.10
N GLY A 183 -15.65 -6.01 -15.25
CA GLY A 183 -16.39 -7.27 -15.37
C GLY A 183 -15.84 -8.39 -14.48
N TRP A 184 -14.51 -8.50 -14.33
CA TRP A 184 -13.94 -9.46 -13.37
C TRP A 184 -14.24 -9.07 -11.92
N LEU A 185 -14.14 -7.78 -11.58
CA LEU A 185 -14.48 -7.22 -10.26
C LEU A 185 -15.96 -7.36 -9.91
N ASP A 186 -16.85 -7.46 -10.91
CA ASP A 186 -18.27 -7.76 -10.69
C ASP A 186 -18.59 -9.25 -10.67
N GLY A 187 -17.68 -10.09 -11.17
CA GLY A 187 -17.80 -11.54 -11.16
C GLY A 187 -16.93 -12.19 -10.07
N TRP A 188 -15.94 -12.97 -10.49
CA TRP A 188 -15.16 -13.82 -9.59
C TRP A 188 -14.19 -13.04 -8.67
N LEU A 189 -13.91 -11.76 -8.95
CA LEU A 189 -13.11 -10.88 -8.09
C LEU A 189 -13.97 -9.96 -7.21
N VAL A 190 -15.26 -10.26 -7.02
CA VAL A 190 -16.18 -9.43 -6.21
C VAL A 190 -15.69 -9.06 -4.80
N PRO A 191 -14.93 -9.89 -4.06
CA PRO A 191 -14.38 -9.47 -2.75
C PRO A 191 -13.38 -8.30 -2.85
N PHE A 192 -12.77 -8.12 -4.02
CA PHE A 192 -11.75 -7.12 -4.33
C PHE A 192 -12.30 -5.93 -5.13
N ARG A 193 -13.62 -5.83 -5.35
CA ARG A 193 -14.27 -4.71 -6.04
C ARG A 193 -13.81 -3.36 -5.49
N ASN A 194 -13.69 -3.25 -4.16
CA ASN A 194 -13.00 -2.16 -3.48
C ASN A 194 -11.47 -2.22 -3.68
N ILE A 195 -11.01 -1.72 -4.82
CA ILE A 195 -9.59 -1.75 -5.19
C ILE A 195 -8.70 -0.84 -4.33
N TYR A 196 -9.27 0.17 -3.64
CA TYR A 196 -8.50 1.03 -2.74
C TYR A 196 -7.88 0.28 -1.55
N LYS A 197 -8.37 -0.92 -1.24
CA LYS A 197 -7.80 -1.83 -0.22
C LYS A 197 -6.30 -2.09 -0.42
N PHE A 198 -5.82 -2.03 -1.65
CA PHE A 198 -4.41 -2.25 -1.99
C PHE A 198 -3.51 -1.02 -1.77
N GLN A 199 -4.08 0.17 -1.48
CA GLN A 199 -3.30 1.40 -1.25
C GLN A 199 -2.35 1.30 -0.05
N THR A 200 -2.58 0.37 0.88
CA THR A 200 -1.66 0.13 2.01
C THR A 200 -0.24 -0.22 1.55
N GLY A 201 -0.10 -0.97 0.46
CA GLY A 201 1.20 -1.30 -0.12
C GLY A 201 1.91 -0.09 -0.74
N LEU A 202 1.16 0.78 -1.42
CA LEU A 202 1.71 2.03 -1.94
C LEU A 202 2.08 3.00 -0.81
N GLY A 203 1.22 3.14 0.20
CA GLY A 203 1.48 3.95 1.39
C GLY A 203 2.76 3.53 2.11
N LEU A 204 2.98 2.22 2.29
CA LEU A 204 4.22 1.67 2.85
C LEU A 204 5.44 2.12 2.03
N ALA A 205 5.39 1.98 0.71
CA ALA A 205 6.51 2.33 -0.16
C ALA A 205 6.80 3.83 -0.16
N LEU A 206 5.77 4.67 -0.23
CA LEU A 206 5.92 6.13 -0.18
C LEU A 206 6.45 6.59 1.18
N ALA A 207 5.93 6.04 2.29
CA ALA A 207 6.40 6.37 3.63
C ALA A 207 7.89 6.03 3.82
N LEU A 208 8.34 4.86 3.34
CA LEU A 208 9.76 4.49 3.36
C LEU A 208 10.61 5.38 2.45
N GLY A 209 10.06 5.82 1.32
CA GLY A 209 10.70 6.81 0.46
C GLY A 209 10.91 8.16 1.16
N VAL A 210 9.88 8.68 1.82
CA VAL A 210 9.97 9.92 2.62
C VAL A 210 10.99 9.76 3.75
N ALA A 211 10.93 8.66 4.49
CA ALA A 211 11.88 8.36 5.57
C ALA A 211 13.33 8.33 5.07
N HIS A 212 13.56 7.77 3.87
CA HIS A 212 14.89 7.73 3.26
C HIS A 212 15.40 9.11 2.86
N ILE A 213 14.56 9.97 2.27
CA ILE A 213 14.95 11.36 1.98
C ILE A 213 15.30 12.09 3.27
N ALA A 214 14.46 11.98 4.31
CA ALA A 214 14.70 12.62 5.60
C ALA A 214 16.03 12.15 6.21
N ALA A 215 16.31 10.84 6.19
CA ALA A 215 17.55 10.28 6.69
C ALA A 215 18.78 10.81 5.94
N VAL A 216 18.72 10.87 4.60
CA VAL A 216 19.83 11.40 3.81
C VAL A 216 20.04 12.89 4.05
N ALA A 217 18.97 13.67 4.13
CA ALA A 217 19.04 15.11 4.40
C ALA A 217 19.70 15.37 5.75
N SER A 218 19.29 14.64 6.80
CA SER A 218 19.88 14.71 8.13
C SER A 218 21.36 14.36 8.13
N LEU A 219 21.75 13.29 7.45
CA LEU A 219 23.16 12.89 7.33
C LEU A 219 24.02 13.93 6.59
N ARG A 220 23.45 14.62 5.59
CA ARG A 220 24.13 15.71 4.87
C ARG A 220 24.31 16.93 5.77
N ALA A 221 23.27 17.36 6.47
CA ALA A 221 23.33 18.48 7.41
C ALA A 221 24.40 18.25 8.50
N GLN A 222 24.42 17.05 9.10
CA GLN A 222 25.44 16.69 10.10
C GLN A 222 26.88 16.68 9.55
N ARG A 223 27.07 16.36 8.26
CA ARG A 223 28.39 16.42 7.63
C ARG A 223 28.82 17.87 7.41
N ASP A 224 27.92 18.71 6.94
CA ASP A 224 28.19 20.14 6.70
C ASP A 224 28.51 20.90 8.00
N GLU A 225 27.87 20.54 9.13
CA GLU A 225 28.19 21.10 10.45
C GLU A 225 29.55 20.66 10.99
N ARG A 226 30.00 19.45 10.65
CA ARG A 226 31.30 18.91 11.06
C ARG A 226 32.48 19.47 10.25
N VAL A 227 32.23 20.09 9.10
CA VAL A 227 33.25 20.81 8.34
C VAL A 227 33.35 22.23 8.92
N PRO A 228 34.43 22.59 9.64
CA PRO A 228 34.56 23.92 10.22
C PRO A 228 34.51 24.97 9.10
N VAL A 229 33.74 26.05 9.31
CA VAL A 229 33.52 27.15 8.35
C VAL A 229 34.84 27.75 7.80
N ARG A 230 35.95 27.63 8.55
CA ARG A 230 37.30 28.00 8.08
C ARG A 230 37.83 27.15 6.93
N ALA A 231 37.51 25.86 6.85
CA ALA A 231 37.94 24.99 5.75
C ALA A 231 37.19 25.29 4.44
N ARG A 232 35.94 25.79 4.51
CA ARG A 232 35.17 26.22 3.33
C ARG A 232 35.71 27.50 2.68
N ARG A 233 36.43 28.36 3.42
CA ARG A 233 37.10 29.57 2.89
C ARG A 233 38.52 29.31 2.37
N LEU A 234 39.04 28.09 2.53
CA LEU A 234 40.38 27.70 2.10
C LEU A 234 40.34 26.67 0.96
N ALA A 235 39.23 26.53 0.23
CA ALA A 235 39.28 25.94 -1.11
C ALA A 235 40.04 26.93 -2.00
N PRO A 236 41.31 26.66 -2.34
CA PRO A 236 42.10 27.62 -3.07
C PRO A 236 41.63 27.57 -4.53
N VAL A 237 41.52 28.75 -5.12
CA VAL A 237 41.65 28.94 -6.56
C VAL A 237 43.01 28.34 -6.96
N ILE A 238 43.02 27.12 -7.50
CA ILE A 238 44.15 26.57 -8.24
C ILE A 238 43.60 25.89 -9.48
N ALA A 239 43.98 26.49 -10.62
CA ALA A 239 43.71 26.20 -12.03
C ALA A 239 42.30 26.56 -12.55
#